data_AF-A0A359AX44-F1
#
_entry.id   AF-A0A359AX44-F1
#
_cell.length_a   1.000
_cell.length_b   1.000
_cell.length_c   1.000
_cell.angle_alpha   90.00
_cell.angle_beta   90.00
_cell.angle_gamma   90.00
#
_symmetry.space_group_name_H-M   'P 1'
#
loop_
_entity.id
_entity.type
_entity.pdbx_description
1 polymer ?
#
loop_
_entity_poly.entity_id
_entity_poly.type
_entity_poly.pdbx_seq_one_letter_code
_entity_poly.pdbx_strand_id
1 'polypeptide(L)'
;EDGRPLLIVSYPDALAEKTVSQQTLQENTLTVSTGEKVDSSFVAEVLDSYGFQYVDYVYEPGQYATRGSILDVFSFSSELPYRIDFFGD
;
A
#
# COMPACT_ATOMS: atom_id res chain seq x y z
N GLU A 1 3.90 1.71 26.52
CA GLU A 1 3.23 0.41 26.66
C GLU A 1 4.11 -0.62 25.97
N ASP A 2 4.98 -1.30 26.70
CA ASP A 2 5.95 -2.20 26.09
C ASP A 2 6.27 -3.32 27.08
N GLY A 3 6.03 -4.58 26.72
CA GLY A 3 6.22 -5.74 27.61
C GLY A 3 5.07 -6.75 27.67
N ARG A 4 3.98 -6.57 26.90
CA ARG A 4 2.99 -7.64 26.71
C ARG A 4 3.49 -8.59 25.60
N PRO A 5 3.53 -9.92 25.82
CA PRO A 5 3.98 -10.85 24.78
C PRO A 5 3.03 -10.80 23.57
N LEU A 6 3.59 -10.81 22.36
CA LEU A 6 2.83 -10.96 21.12
C LEU A 6 2.34 -12.41 21.02
N LEU A 7 1.02 -12.59 21.11
CA LEU A 7 0.37 -13.89 20.95
C LEU A 7 -0.37 -13.91 19.61
N ILE A 8 0.02 -14.80 18.71
CA ILE A 8 -0.66 -15.04 17.42
C ILE A 8 -1.43 -16.35 17.56
N VAL A 9 -2.73 -16.32 17.30
CA VAL A 9 -3.60 -17.50 17.32
C VAL A 9 -4.02 -17.82 15.89
N SER A 10 -3.85 -19.08 15.48
CA SER A 10 -4.23 -19.57 14.14
C SER A 10 -4.64 -21.04 14.22
N TYR A 11 -4.95 -21.65 13.07
CA TYR A 11 -5.34 -23.05 12.92
C TYR A 11 -4.28 -23.83 12.11
N PRO A 12 -4.24 -25.18 12.22
CA PRO A 12 -3.15 -25.98 11.67
C PRO A 12 -2.88 -25.76 10.17
N ASP A 13 -3.91 -25.60 9.34
CA ASP A 13 -3.70 -25.49 7.89
C ASP A 13 -3.06 -24.15 7.50
N ALA A 14 -3.39 -23.04 8.18
CA ALA A 14 -2.75 -21.75 7.96
C ALA A 14 -1.25 -21.73 8.33
N LEU A 15 -0.79 -22.64 9.21
CA LEU A 15 0.64 -22.82 9.48
C LEU A 15 1.35 -23.61 8.37
N ALA A 16 0.63 -24.48 7.67
CA ALA A 16 1.17 -25.31 6.59
C ALA A 16 1.09 -24.63 5.22
N GLU A 17 0.16 -23.69 5.05
CA GLU A 17 -0.04 -22.93 3.83
C GLU A 17 1.21 -22.09 3.48
N LYS A 18 1.71 -22.26 2.26
CA LYS A 18 2.83 -21.46 1.78
C LYS A 18 2.32 -20.09 1.35
N THR A 19 2.95 -19.06 1.87
CA THR A 19 2.67 -17.67 1.51
C THR A 19 3.82 -17.07 0.71
N VAL A 20 3.62 -15.84 0.22
CA VAL A 20 4.69 -15.07 -0.42
C VAL A 20 5.90 -14.95 0.51
N SER A 21 7.09 -15.07 -0.06
CA SER A 21 8.31 -14.93 0.74
C SER A 21 8.43 -13.50 1.26
N GLN A 22 9.09 -13.32 2.41
CA GLN A 22 9.37 -11.99 2.94
C GLN A 22 10.11 -11.12 1.93
N GLN A 23 11.09 -11.70 1.22
CA GLN A 23 11.86 -11.00 0.20
C GLN A 23 10.97 -10.52 -0.94
N THR A 24 10.13 -11.41 -1.49
CA THR A 24 9.19 -11.06 -2.57
C THR A 24 8.23 -9.96 -2.12
N LEU A 25 7.72 -10.03 -0.88
CA LEU A 25 6.84 -9.00 -0.35
C LEU A 25 7.55 -7.64 -0.25
N GLN A 26 8.79 -7.62 0.23
CA GLN A 26 9.61 -6.40 0.31
C GLN A 26 9.89 -5.80 -1.07
N GLU A 27 10.25 -6.64 -2.05
CA GLU A 27 10.51 -6.21 -3.43
C GLU A 27 9.28 -5.62 -4.12
N ASN A 28 8.08 -6.07 -3.75
CA ASN A 28 6.80 -5.59 -4.29
C ASN A 28 6.08 -4.62 -3.34
N THR A 29 6.81 -3.94 -2.46
CA THR A 29 6.26 -2.90 -1.57
C THR A 29 6.82 -1.54 -1.93
N LEU A 30 5.97 -0.63 -2.37
CA LEU A 30 6.31 0.79 -2.48
C LEU A 30 6.10 1.47 -1.12
N THR A 31 7.18 1.97 -0.53
CA THR A 31 7.10 2.83 0.66
C THR A 31 7.13 4.29 0.22
N VAL A 32 6.17 5.08 0.69
CA VAL A 32 6.14 6.53 0.46
C VAL A 32 6.12 7.24 1.81
N SER A 33 7.04 8.19 2.00
CA SER A 33 7.17 8.94 3.25
C SER A 33 6.99 10.45 3.06
N THR A 34 6.51 11.14 4.09
CA THR A 34 6.44 12.61 4.08
C THR A 34 7.82 13.23 3.96
N GLY A 35 7.99 14.20 3.05
CA GLY A 35 9.27 14.86 2.79
C GLY A 35 10.17 14.14 1.78
N GLU A 36 9.73 12.99 1.28
CA GLU A 36 10.37 12.30 0.16
C GLU A 36 10.12 13.04 -1.16
N LYS A 37 11.11 13.04 -2.05
CA LYS A 37 10.97 13.57 -3.41
C LYS A 37 10.65 12.42 -4.35
N VAL A 38 9.37 12.25 -4.63
CA VAL A 38 8.88 11.21 -5.53
C VAL A 38 7.85 11.82 -6.47
N ASP A 39 7.93 11.44 -7.74
CA ASP A 39 7.04 11.93 -8.78
C ASP A 39 5.68 11.23 -8.71
N SER A 40 4.60 11.99 -8.86
CA SER A 40 3.23 11.44 -8.78
C SER A 40 2.91 10.45 -9.89
N SER A 41 3.45 10.64 -11.10
CA SER A 41 3.29 9.73 -12.23
C SER A 41 4.04 8.43 -11.99
N PHE A 42 5.22 8.47 -11.39
CA PHE A 42 5.94 7.26 -10.97
C PHE A 42 5.12 6.43 -9.97
N VAL A 43 4.54 7.07 -8.95
CA VAL A 43 3.69 6.35 -7.98
C VAL A 43 2.47 5.74 -8.68
N ALA A 44 1.83 6.47 -9.59
CA ALA A 44 0.69 5.98 -10.36
C ALA A 44 1.06 4.78 -11.26
N GLU A 45 2.22 4.80 -11.93
CA GLU A 45 2.72 3.69 -12.75
C GLU A 45 3.01 2.44 -11.90
N VAL A 46 3.61 2.62 -10.71
CA VAL A 46 3.87 1.49 -9.80
C VAL A 46 2.56 0.88 -9.32
N LEU A 47 1.56 1.70 -8.95
CA LEU A 47 0.24 1.20 -8.54
C LEU A 47 -0.45 0.41 -9.66
N ASP A 48 -0.40 0.89 -10.90
CA ASP A 48 -0.90 0.16 -12.07
C ASP A 48 -0.18 -1.19 -12.26
N SER A 49 1.16 -1.19 -12.13
CA SER A 49 1.97 -2.41 -12.21
C SER A 49 1.65 -3.43 -11.12
N TYR A 50 1.17 -2.98 -9.97
CA TYR A 50 0.73 -3.81 -8.85
C TYR A 50 -0.75 -4.23 -8.96
N GLY A 51 -1.43 -3.85 -10.04
CA GLY A 51 -2.81 -4.21 -10.31
C GLY A 51 -3.84 -3.39 -9.53
N PHE A 52 -3.47 -2.20 -9.05
CA PHE A 52 -4.46 -1.28 -8.50
C PHE A 52 -5.36 -0.74 -9.60
N GLN A 53 -6.63 -0.54 -9.27
CA GLN A 53 -7.61 -0.01 -10.19
C GLN A 53 -7.62 1.52 -10.15
N TYR A 54 -7.40 2.16 -11.30
CA TYR A 54 -7.64 3.59 -11.47
C TYR A 54 -9.14 3.89 -11.49
N VAL A 55 -9.60 4.77 -10.59
CA VAL A 55 -11.01 5.13 -10.41
C VAL A 55 -11.19 6.63 -10.22
N ASP A 56 -12.40 7.14 -10.40
CA ASP A 56 -12.71 8.54 -10.10
C ASP A 56 -12.65 8.84 -8.60
N TYR A 57 -13.12 7.90 -7.77
CA TYR A 57 -13.21 8.03 -6.32
C TYR A 57 -12.82 6.70 -5.65
N VAL A 58 -11.93 6.77 -4.66
CA VAL A 58 -11.43 5.61 -3.92
C VAL A 58 -12.43 5.21 -2.83
N TYR A 59 -12.89 3.96 -2.88
CA TYR A 59 -13.82 3.37 -1.91
C TYR A 59 -13.31 2.06 -1.30
N GLU A 60 -12.58 1.25 -2.08
CA GLU A 60 -12.17 -0.10 -1.70
C GLU A 60 -10.64 -0.27 -1.75
N PRO A 61 -10.06 -1.17 -0.94
CA PRO A 61 -8.65 -1.53 -1.05
C PRO A 61 -8.30 -1.98 -2.48
N GLY A 62 -7.13 -1.58 -2.96
CA GLY A 62 -6.70 -1.80 -4.33
C GLY A 62 -7.13 -0.71 -5.32
N GLN A 63 -7.75 0.38 -4.87
CA GLN A 63 -8.12 1.50 -5.73
C GLN A 63 -7.20 2.71 -5.53
N TYR A 64 -7.01 3.47 -6.60
CA TYR A 64 -6.36 4.78 -6.55
C TYR A 64 -6.98 5.77 -7.54
N ALA A 65 -6.82 7.06 -7.25
CA ALA A 65 -7.30 8.17 -8.09
C ALA A 65 -6.25 9.30 -8.11
N THR A 66 -6.17 10.03 -9.22
CA THR A 66 -5.27 11.19 -9.35
C THR A 66 -6.07 12.44 -9.72
N ARG A 67 -5.77 13.58 -9.07
CA ARG A 67 -6.43 14.86 -9.32
C ARG A 67 -5.43 16.00 -9.20
N GLY A 68 -4.79 16.36 -10.31
CA GLY A 68 -3.72 17.36 -10.27
C GLY A 68 -2.57 16.89 -9.39
N SER A 69 -2.25 17.63 -8.33
CA SER A 69 -1.14 17.33 -7.42
C SER A 69 -1.45 16.29 -6.35
N ILE A 70 -2.68 15.78 -6.26
CA ILE A 70 -3.06 14.81 -5.24
C ILE A 70 -3.28 13.41 -5.82
N LEU A 71 -2.88 12.40 -5.06
CA LEU A 71 -3.17 10.99 -5.30
C LEU A 71 -3.89 10.41 -4.09
N ASP A 72 -5.08 9.86 -4.30
CA ASP A 72 -5.80 9.07 -3.31
C ASP A 72 -5.51 7.59 -3.56
N VAL A 73 -5.20 6.83 -2.51
CA VAL A 73 -4.92 5.38 -2.62
C VAL A 73 -5.44 4.64 -1.39
N PHE A 74 -6.02 3.46 -1.61
CA PHE A 74 -6.37 2.53 -0.53
C PHE A 74 -5.56 1.25 -0.66
N SER A 75 -4.48 1.14 0.13
CA SER A 75 -3.62 -0.05 0.14
C SER A 75 -4.34 -1.28 0.72
N PHE A 76 -4.05 -2.47 0.18
CA PHE A 76 -4.43 -3.75 0.80
C PHE A 76 -3.85 -3.96 2.20
N SER A 77 -2.78 -3.24 2.55
CA SER A 77 -2.10 -3.33 3.85
C SER A 77 -2.53 -2.27 4.86
N SER A 78 -3.50 -1.42 4.53
CA SER A 78 -3.99 -0.34 5.39
C SER A 78 -5.45 -0.52 5.75
N GLU A 79 -5.85 -0.06 6.93
CA GLU A 79 -7.26 0.00 7.33
C GLU A 79 -8.01 1.17 6.70
N LEU A 80 -7.30 2.22 6.29
CA LEU A 80 -7.88 3.46 5.75
C LEU A 80 -7.17 3.91 4.45
N PRO A 81 -7.90 4.61 3.56
CA PRO A 81 -7.28 5.25 2.40
C PRO A 81 -6.42 6.44 2.83
N TYR A 82 -5.41 6.74 2.02
CA TYR A 82 -4.53 7.89 2.18
C TYR A 82 -4.66 8.84 1.00
N ARG A 83 -4.52 10.14 1.29
CA ARG A 83 -4.32 11.19 0.31
C ARG A 83 -2.88 11.69 0.41
N ILE A 84 -2.17 11.65 -0.71
CA ILE A 84 -0.80 12.13 -0.85
C ILE A 84 -0.85 13.42 -1.67
N ASP A 85 -0.26 14.51 -1.17
CA ASP A 85 -0.13 15.78 -1.88
C ASP A 85 1.31 15.96 -2.33
N PHE A 86 1.50 16.10 -3.64
CA PHE A 86 2.79 16.22 -4.30
C PHE A 86 3.07 17.70 -4.57
N PHE A 87 4.23 18.18 -4.13
CA PHE A 87 4.60 19.59 -4.28
C PHE A 87 5.85 19.74 -5.16
N GLY A 88 5.70 20.45 -6.28
CA GLY A 88 6.80 20.71 -7.22
C GLY A 88 7.07 19.53 -8.16
N ASP A 89 7.52 19.86 -9.37
CA ASP A 89 8.03 18.91 -10.36
C ASP A 89 9.44 18.43 -9.94
#